data_AF-A0A7S2XZY7-F1
#
_entry.id   AF-A0A7S2XZY7-F1
#
_cell.length_a   1.000
_cell.length_b   1.000
_cell.length_c   1.000
_cell.angle_alpha   90.00
_cell.angle_beta   90.00
_cell.angle_gamma   90.00
#
_symmetry.space_group_name_H-M   'P 1'
#
loop_
_entity.id
_entity.type
_entity.pdbx_description
1 polymer ?
#
loop_
_entity_poly.entity_id
_entity_poly.type
_entity_poly.pdbx_seq_one_letter_code
_entity_poly.pdbx_strand_id
1 'polypeptide(L)'
;EKYIPQYGGFCAYGVAYEDSWTASDFSAAPDLHIYSIFNGKLYFFEHDEAQELFVKMGVARGVQAGDKQWKSWYGDKKVQDTCCFYTLSSPRPCDKDRMWEQCADMSLIP
;
A
#
# COMPACT_ATOMS: atom_id res chain seq x y z
N GLU A 1 2.11 -16.37 2.44
CA GLU A 1 2.49 -14.94 2.60
C GLU A 1 3.46 -14.42 1.54
N LYS A 2 4.17 -15.27 0.79
CA LYS A 2 5.17 -14.87 -0.24
C LYS A 2 4.68 -13.87 -1.32
N TYR A 3 3.38 -13.80 -1.56
CA TYR A 3 2.76 -12.93 -2.58
C TYR A 3 1.86 -11.84 -1.99
N ILE A 4 1.82 -11.70 -0.66
CA ILE A 4 1.05 -10.62 -0.04
C ILE A 4 1.88 -9.35 -0.19
N PRO A 5 1.36 -8.31 -0.87
CA PRO A 5 2.05 -7.03 -0.97
C PRO A 5 2.29 -6.43 0.41
N GLN A 6 3.50 -5.93 0.63
CA GLN A 6 3.78 -5.10 1.79
C GLN A 6 2.97 -3.81 1.69
N TYR A 7 2.47 -3.35 2.83
CA TYR A 7 1.54 -2.22 2.93
C TYR A 7 0.27 -2.41 2.10
N GLY A 8 -0.22 -3.66 1.99
CA GLY A 8 -1.51 -3.94 1.37
C GLY A 8 -1.56 -3.70 -0.15
N GLY A 9 -0.47 -3.26 -0.78
CA GLY A 9 -0.44 -2.86 -2.18
C GLY A 9 -0.26 -1.35 -2.36
N PHE A 10 -0.37 -0.54 -1.32
CA PHE A 10 -0.19 0.91 -1.44
C PHE A 10 1.25 1.30 -1.78
N CYS A 11 1.42 2.51 -2.31
CA CYS A 11 2.73 3.08 -2.62
C CYS A 11 3.64 3.10 -1.38
N ALA A 12 4.72 2.32 -1.42
CA ALA A 12 5.62 2.16 -0.30
C ALA A 12 6.35 3.45 0.09
N TYR A 13 6.62 4.33 -0.88
CA TYR A 13 7.20 5.64 -0.61
C TYR A 13 6.23 6.55 0.13
N GLY A 14 4.97 6.61 -0.30
CA GLY A 14 3.95 7.39 0.37
C GLY A 14 3.72 6.94 1.82
N VAL A 15 3.64 5.62 2.04
CA VAL A 15 3.52 5.05 3.39
C VAL A 15 4.72 5.39 4.29
N ALA A 16 5.93 5.46 3.72
CA ALA A 16 7.16 5.65 4.48
C ALA A 16 7.57 7.12 4.71
N TYR A 17 7.14 8.05 3.85
CA TYR A 17 7.66 9.41 3.81
C TYR A 17 6.59 10.50 3.80
N GLU A 18 5.39 10.25 3.27
CA GLU A 18 4.36 11.29 3.18
C GLU A 18 3.68 11.52 4.53
N ASP A 19 4.07 12.59 5.21
CA ASP A 19 3.47 13.00 6.49
C ASP A 19 2.00 13.45 6.35
N SER A 20 1.57 13.78 5.13
CA SER A 20 0.20 14.20 4.83
C SER A 20 -0.78 13.03 4.71
N TRP A 21 -0.28 11.79 4.59
CA TRP A 21 -1.12 10.62 4.43
C TRP A 21 -1.64 10.14 5.78
N THR A 22 -2.93 9.79 5.80
CA THR A 22 -3.59 9.22 6.98
C THR A 22 -4.24 7.91 6.61
N ALA A 23 -4.55 7.05 7.59
CA ALA A 23 -5.24 5.79 7.37
C ALA A 23 -6.62 5.89 6.66
N SER A 24 -7.15 7.09 6.50
CA SER A 24 -8.40 7.37 5.77
C SER A 24 -8.19 8.12 4.44
N ASP A 25 -6.97 8.61 4.18
CA ASP A 25 -6.66 9.49 3.04
C ASP A 25 -5.23 9.22 2.55
N PHE A 26 -5.04 8.08 1.89
CA PHE A 26 -3.89 7.78 1.03
C PHE A 26 -4.46 7.50 -0.37
N SER A 27 -4.37 8.49 -1.25
CA SER A 27 -5.14 8.46 -2.51
C SER A 27 -4.41 7.87 -3.71
N ALA A 28 -3.17 7.42 -3.52
CA ALA A 28 -2.35 6.93 -4.61
C ALA A 28 -2.48 5.40 -4.72
N ALA A 29 -3.40 4.99 -5.58
CA ALA A 29 -3.38 3.65 -6.15
C ALA A 29 -1.97 3.38 -6.71
N PRO A 30 -1.31 2.26 -6.38
CA PRO A 30 -0.04 1.89 -6.99
C PRO A 30 -0.20 1.67 -8.50
N ASP A 31 0.89 1.83 -9.25
CA ASP A 31 1.00 1.18 -10.56
C ASP A 31 1.43 -0.28 -10.35
N LEU A 32 0.63 -1.24 -10.84
CA LEU A 32 0.91 -2.67 -10.70
C LEU A 32 2.17 -3.12 -11.46
N HIS A 33 2.68 -2.31 -12.38
CA HIS A 33 3.91 -2.56 -13.12
C HIS A 33 5.15 -1.99 -12.44
N ILE A 34 4.99 -1.11 -11.45
CA ILE A 34 6.08 -0.43 -10.77
C ILE A 34 6.20 -1.02 -9.36
N TYR A 35 6.97 -2.10 -9.26
CA TYR A 35 7.18 -2.83 -8.02
C TYR A 35 8.64 -3.21 -7.81
N SER A 36 8.97 -3.55 -6.57
CA SER A 36 10.28 -4.12 -6.21
C SER A 36 10.16 -5.13 -5.09
N ILE A 37 11.11 -6.06 -5.05
CA ILE A 37 11.22 -7.04 -3.98
C ILE A 37 12.42 -6.66 -3.11
N PHE A 38 12.15 -6.28 -1.86
CA PHE A 38 13.19 -6.00 -0.86
C PHE A 38 13.05 -6.97 0.30
N ASN A 39 14.15 -7.63 0.68
CA ASN A 39 14.17 -8.63 1.76
C ASN A 39 13.07 -9.70 1.62
N GLY A 40 12.78 -10.11 0.38
CA GLY A 40 11.76 -11.13 0.07
C GLY A 40 10.31 -10.66 0.19
N LYS A 41 10.05 -9.37 0.39
CA LYS A 41 8.72 -8.76 0.43
C LYS A 41 8.48 -7.90 -0.82
N LEU A 42 7.25 -7.92 -1.33
CA LEU A 42 6.82 -7.16 -2.52
C LEU A 42 6.35 -5.76 -2.12
N TYR A 43 6.86 -4.72 -2.77
CA TYR A 43 6.49 -3.32 -2.56
C TYR A 43 6.05 -2.72 -3.89
N PHE A 44 4.97 -1.94 -3.86
CA PHE A 44 4.47 -1.22 -5.02
C PHE A 44 4.76 0.27 -4.90
N PHE A 45 4.73 0.97 -6.04
CA PHE A 45 4.94 2.39 -6.15
C PHE A 45 3.93 2.98 -7.13
N GLU A 46 3.53 4.24 -6.91
CA GLU A 46 2.59 4.94 -7.79
C GLU A 46 3.22 5.31 -9.14
N HIS A 47 4.52 5.62 -9.15
CA HIS A 47 5.29 6.00 -10.32
C HIS A 47 6.78 5.73 -10.10
N ASP A 48 7.57 5.69 -11.17
CA ASP A 48 9.01 5.33 -11.12
C ASP A 48 9.79 6.25 -10.17
N GLU A 49 9.49 7.55 -10.17
CA GLU A 49 10.14 8.52 -9.28
C GLU A 49 9.92 8.17 -7.78
N ALA A 50 8.75 7.65 -7.39
CA ALA A 50 8.51 7.24 -6.00
C ALA A 50 9.40 6.04 -5.62
N GLN A 51 9.60 5.11 -6.55
CA GLN A 51 10.52 3.98 -6.36
C GLN A 51 11.97 4.47 -6.23
N GLU A 52 12.40 5.38 -7.12
CA GLU A 52 13.74 5.98 -7.07
C GLU A 52 13.99 6.72 -5.76
N LEU A 53 13.02 7.53 -5.31
CA LEU A 53 13.09 8.26 -4.04
C LEU A 53 13.17 7.31 -2.85
N PHE A 54 12.39 6.22 -2.85
CA PHE A 54 12.43 5.18 -1.82
C PHE A 54 13.80 4.48 -1.75
N VAL A 55 14.40 4.19 -2.90
CA VAL A 55 15.76 3.61 -2.96
C VAL A 55 16.78 4.64 -2.49
N LYS A 56 16.66 5.89 -2.92
CA LYS A 56 17.60 7.00 -2.61
C LYS A 56 17.61 7.37 -1.12
N MET A 57 16.47 7.34 -0.44
CA MET A 57 16.41 7.54 1.02
C MET A 57 17.02 6.37 1.81
N GLY A 58 17.32 5.25 1.13
CA GLY A 58 17.83 4.02 1.68
C GLY A 58 16.70 3.04 1.99
N VAL A 59 16.68 1.91 1.27
CA VAL A 59 15.65 0.88 1.40
C VAL A 59 15.40 0.46 2.84
N ALA A 60 16.44 0.22 3.65
CA ALA A 60 16.28 -0.16 5.05
C ALA A 60 15.56 0.92 5.88
N ARG A 61 15.87 2.21 5.62
CA ARG A 61 15.22 3.34 6.28
C ARG A 61 13.76 3.46 5.82
N GLY A 62 13.49 3.34 4.53
CA GLY A 62 12.13 3.38 3.97
C GLY A 62 11.26 2.25 4.52
N VAL A 63 11.79 1.03 4.59
CA VAL A 63 11.09 -0.12 5.18
C VAL A 63 10.79 0.12 6.67
N GLN A 64 11.77 0.59 7.45
CA GLN A 64 11.56 0.85 8.87
C GLN A 64 10.50 1.94 9.11
N ALA A 65 10.53 3.02 8.33
CA ALA A 65 9.58 4.12 8.43
C ALA A 65 8.17 3.66 8.04
N GLY A 66 8.04 2.98 6.91
CA GLY A 66 6.76 2.45 6.44
C GLY A 66 6.18 1.40 7.39
N ASP A 67 6.98 0.47 7.93
CA ASP A 67 6.52 -0.51 8.92
C ASP A 67 5.99 0.17 10.19
N LYS A 68 6.67 1.22 10.66
CA LYS A 68 6.22 2.01 11.81
C LYS A 68 4.89 2.72 11.52
N GLN A 69 4.78 3.37 10.38
CA GLN A 69 3.58 4.12 9.98
C GLN A 69 2.40 3.17 9.76
N TRP A 70 2.60 2.10 9.01
CA TRP A 70 1.61 1.06 8.74
C TRP A 70 1.06 0.46 10.03
N LYS A 71 1.95 0.14 10.99
CA LYS A 71 1.55 -0.33 12.31
C LYS A 71 0.78 0.72 13.10
N SER A 72 1.12 2.02 12.96
CA SER A 72 0.38 3.10 13.60
C SER A 72 -1.04 3.25 13.05
N TRP A 73 -1.26 2.95 11.78
CA TRP A 73 -2.57 3.03 11.13
C TRP A 73 -3.45 1.82 11.43
N TYR A 74 -2.88 0.62 11.34
CA TYR A 74 -3.68 -0.61 11.30
C TYR A 74 -3.35 -1.62 12.41
N GLY A 75 -2.28 -1.40 13.17
CA GLY A 75 -1.80 -2.38 14.14
C GLY A 75 -1.47 -3.69 13.45
N ASP A 76 -2.12 -4.77 13.89
CA ASP A 76 -1.95 -6.11 13.34
C ASP A 76 -3.03 -6.48 12.30
N LYS A 77 -3.91 -5.53 11.93
CA LYS A 77 -4.96 -5.77 10.94
C LYS A 77 -4.34 -5.97 9.55
N LYS A 78 -4.84 -6.97 8.82
CA LYS A 78 -4.51 -7.17 7.41
C LYS A 78 -5.37 -6.23 6.57
N VAL A 79 -4.75 -5.22 6.00
CA VAL A 79 -5.38 -4.25 5.09
C VAL A 79 -4.75 -4.42 3.72
N GLN A 80 -5.59 -4.44 2.69
CA GLN A 80 -5.17 -4.53 1.29
C GLN A 80 -5.85 -3.44 0.47
N ASP A 81 -5.15 -2.97 -0.55
CA ASP A 81 -5.70 -2.17 -1.63
C ASP A 81 -6.53 -3.07 -2.55
N THR A 82 -7.66 -3.57 -2.04
CA THR A 82 -8.62 -4.36 -2.83
C THR A 82 -9.22 -3.56 -3.98
N CYS A 83 -8.98 -2.25 -4.01
CA CYS A 83 -9.48 -1.34 -5.01
C CYS A 83 -8.75 -1.51 -6.35
N CYS A 84 -7.44 -1.71 -6.33
CA CYS A 84 -6.65 -2.00 -7.52
C CYS A 84 -6.69 -3.47 -7.95
N PHE A 85 -6.88 -4.42 -7.03
CA PHE A 85 -6.91 -5.85 -7.40
C PHE A 85 -8.21 -6.31 -8.07
N TYR A 86 -9.31 -5.56 -7.96
CA TYR A 86 -10.64 -6.00 -8.43
C TYR A 86 -11.16 -5.35 -9.72
N THR A 87 -10.48 -4.36 -10.30
CA THR A 87 -11.02 -3.65 -11.49
C THR A 87 -10.25 -3.95 -12.77
N LEU A 88 -10.53 -5.10 -13.38
CA LEU A 88 -10.63 -5.19 -14.84
C LEU A 88 -12.08 -5.06 -15.34
N SER A 89 -13.09 -5.04 -14.45
CA SER A 89 -14.51 -4.97 -14.88
C SER A 89 -15.54 -4.46 -13.85
N SER A 90 -15.15 -3.85 -12.72
CA SER A 90 -16.14 -3.36 -11.74
C SER A 90 -16.45 -1.86 -11.95
N PRO A 91 -17.74 -1.45 -12.05
CA PRO A 91 -18.17 -0.10 -12.39
C PRO A 91 -18.18 0.88 -11.21
N ARG A 92 -17.57 0.54 -10.06
CA ARG A 92 -17.49 1.46 -8.92
C ARG A 92 -16.06 1.99 -8.82
N PRO A 93 -15.81 3.27 -9.21
CA PRO A 93 -14.55 3.91 -8.85
C PRO A 93 -14.44 3.84 -7.33
N CYS A 94 -13.26 3.49 -6.86
CA CYS A 94 -12.94 3.43 -5.44
C CYS A 94 -13.40 4.70 -4.74
N ASP A 95 -14.45 4.53 -3.94
CA ASP A 95 -15.07 5.61 -3.19
C ASP A 95 -14.14 5.94 -2.03
N LYS A 96 -13.35 7.01 -2.23
CA LYS A 96 -12.35 7.50 -1.29
C LYS A 96 -12.96 7.78 0.08
N ASP A 97 -14.26 8.07 0.13
CA ASP A 97 -14.99 8.41 1.35
C ASP A 97 -15.41 7.17 2.17
N ARG A 98 -15.25 5.95 1.62
CA ARG A 98 -15.69 4.67 2.25
C ARG A 98 -14.63 3.57 2.25
N MET A 99 -13.37 3.91 1.98
CA MET A 99 -12.27 2.94 1.91
C MET A 99 -12.12 2.13 3.22
N TRP A 100 -12.34 2.75 4.39
CA TRP A 100 -12.26 2.07 5.69
C TRP A 100 -13.36 1.02 5.92
N GLU A 101 -14.54 1.15 5.28
CA GLU A 101 -15.61 0.15 5.35
C GLU A 101 -15.31 -1.07 4.46
N GLN A 102 -14.52 -0.88 3.40
CA GLN A 102 -14.20 -1.92 2.41
C GLN A 102 -12.91 -2.69 2.72
N CYS A 103 -12.01 -2.11 3.53
CA CYS A 103 -10.75 -2.72 3.94
C CYS A 103 -10.86 -3.66 5.17
N ALA A 104 -12.04 -3.79 5.79
CA ALA A 104 -12.15 -4.30 7.16
C ALA A 104 -12.59 -5.77 7.34
N ASP A 105 -12.91 -6.54 6.29
CA ASP A 105 -13.32 -7.93 6.49
C ASP A 105 -12.77 -8.91 5.44
N MET A 106 -11.60 -9.47 5.75
CA MET A 106 -10.99 -10.56 4.99
C MET A 106 -11.47 -11.96 5.45
N SER A 107 -12.51 -12.09 6.29
CA SER A 107 -13.09 -13.40 6.60
C SER A 107 -13.86 -14.03 5.43
N LEU A 108 -13.99 -13.30 4.32
CA LEU A 108 -14.80 -13.68 3.15
C LEU A 108 -13.99 -13.98 1.88
N ILE A 109 -12.65 -13.99 1.94
CA ILE A 109 -11.83 -14.49 0.82
C ILE A 109 -11.62 -16.00 1.05
N PRO A 110 -12.21 -16.88 0.21
CA PRO A 110 -12.12 -18.34 0.38
C PRO A 110 -10.70 -18.89 0.25
#